data_AF-A0A938VHW3-F1
#
_entry.id   AF-A0A938VHW3-F1
#
_cell.length_a   1.000
_cell.length_b   1.000
_cell.length_c   1.000
_cell.angle_alpha   90.00
_cell.angle_beta   90.00
_cell.angle_gamma   90.00
#
_symmetry.space_group_name_H-M   'P 1'
#
loop_
_entity.id
_entity.type
_entity.pdbx_description
1 polymer ?
#
loop_
_entity_poly.entity_id
_entity_poly.type
_entity_poly.pdbx_seq_one_letter_code
_entity_poly.pdbx_strand_id
1 'polypeptide(L)'
;MKDLQACTASPFGSCTVRTLAVTAGIVFLYIAYKLVHPEQFIITAIITLAVWLSRRFLDRQSFRSLGLNDWNPDDLVNGFVALVIPLVIVSLVQWLTGWATLKGWGMDAAGRTYLPSEMLGGLFSAFVIAGLTAWREELLFRGYLLDNLQRGTGWLWGIILSSIFFGFLHIILTPNAFSLTLAQQISIVTLSSLAGLVL
;
A
#
# COMPACT_ATOMS: atom_id res chain seq x y z
N MET A 1 10.22 9.82 26.62
CA MET A 1 8.76 10.06 26.74
C MET A 1 8.39 11.55 26.88
N LYS A 2 9.30 12.47 27.27
CA LYS A 2 8.97 13.91 27.42
C LYS A 2 8.81 14.70 26.10
N ASP A 3 9.34 14.20 24.98
CA ASP A 3 9.21 14.89 23.67
C ASP A 3 7.93 14.54 22.90
N LEU A 4 7.13 13.57 23.38
CA LEU A 4 5.86 13.19 22.74
C LEU A 4 4.71 14.17 23.03
N GLN A 5 4.88 15.08 23.99
CA GLN A 5 3.85 16.07 24.37
C GLN A 5 3.82 17.32 23.49
N ALA A 6 4.75 17.48 22.52
CA ALA A 6 4.81 18.68 21.69
C ALA A 6 3.87 18.67 20.47
N CYS A 7 3.24 17.54 20.12
CA CYS A 7 2.37 17.42 18.94
C CYS A 7 0.86 17.43 19.27
N THR A 8 0.43 18.02 20.40
CA THR A 8 -1.00 18.08 20.73
C THR A 8 -1.60 19.45 20.40
N ALA A 9 -2.59 19.48 19.50
CA ALA A 9 -3.89 20.19 19.65
C ALA A 9 -4.52 20.71 18.33
N SER A 10 -3.95 20.47 17.15
CA SER A 10 -4.66 20.80 15.90
C SER A 10 -4.39 19.78 14.78
N PRO A 11 -5.39 19.42 13.96
CA PRO A 11 -5.24 18.49 12.85
C PRO A 11 -4.23 18.95 11.78
N PHE A 12 -3.76 20.20 11.86
CA PHE A 12 -2.78 20.81 10.95
C PHE A 12 -1.56 21.38 11.69
N GLY A 13 -1.19 20.80 12.83
CA GLY A 13 0.01 21.18 13.57
C GLY A 13 1.30 20.97 12.79
N SER A 14 2.40 21.54 13.29
CA SER A 14 3.74 21.45 12.68
C SER A 14 4.22 20.01 12.43
N CYS A 15 3.76 19.04 13.24
CA CYS A 15 4.06 17.63 13.06
C CYS A 15 3.42 17.06 11.78
N THR A 16 2.13 17.33 11.54
CA THR A 16 1.40 16.90 10.32
C THR A 16 2.05 17.47 9.06
N VAL A 17 2.36 18.77 9.07
CA VAL A 17 2.98 19.45 7.91
C VAL A 17 4.35 18.85 7.60
N ARG A 18 5.16 18.58 8.63
CA ARG A 18 6.48 17.97 8.47
C ARG A 18 6.38 16.55 7.91
N THR A 19 5.47 15.73 8.41
CA THR A 19 5.25 14.37 7.91
C THR A 19 4.82 14.39 6.45
N LEU A 20 3.84 15.22 6.09
CA LEU A 20 3.39 15.36 4.70
C LEU A 20 4.52 15.83 3.78
N ALA A 21 5.33 16.80 4.22
CA ALA A 21 6.46 17.30 3.43
C ALA A 21 7.52 16.22 3.20
N VAL A 22 7.89 15.45 4.23
CA VAL A 22 8.86 14.36 4.11
C VAL A 22 8.32 13.27 3.19
N THR A 23 7.08 12.83 3.40
CA THR A 23 6.46 11.80 2.56
C THR A 23 6.35 12.28 1.11
N ALA A 24 5.94 13.53 0.86
CA ALA A 24 5.90 14.11 -0.48
C ALA A 24 7.30 14.13 -1.12
N GLY A 25 8.35 14.45 -0.36
CA GLY A 25 9.74 14.38 -0.83
C GLY A 25 10.16 12.96 -1.23
N ILE A 26 9.87 11.96 -0.41
CA ILE A 26 10.15 10.54 -0.71
C ILE A 26 9.40 10.09 -1.97
N VAL A 27 8.13 10.47 -2.08
CA VAL A 27 7.29 10.15 -3.23
C VAL A 27 7.78 10.86 -4.50
N PHE A 28 8.20 12.11 -4.41
CA PHE A 28 8.79 12.83 -5.54
C PHE A 28 10.04 12.11 -6.05
N LEU A 29 10.94 11.71 -5.14
CA LEU A 29 12.12 10.91 -5.48
C LEU A 29 11.72 9.58 -6.13
N TYR A 30 10.67 8.93 -5.63
CA TYR A 30 10.14 7.70 -6.23
C TYR A 30 9.66 7.91 -7.66
N ILE A 31 8.85 8.95 -7.92
CA ILE A 31 8.33 9.29 -9.24
C ILE A 31 9.51 9.60 -10.18
N ALA A 32 10.41 10.48 -9.77
CA ALA A 32 11.56 10.89 -10.57
C ALA A 32 12.44 9.68 -10.96
N TYR A 33 12.69 8.77 -10.02
CA TYR A 33 13.46 7.55 -10.30
C TYR A 33 12.72 6.62 -11.26
N LYS A 34 11.43 6.35 -11.04
CA LYS A 34 10.61 5.44 -11.87
C LYS A 34 10.52 5.92 -13.33
N LEU A 35 10.55 7.23 -13.56
CA LEU A 35 10.56 7.81 -14.91
C LEU A 35 11.85 7.52 -15.68
N VAL A 36 12.96 7.27 -14.97
CA VAL A 36 14.29 7.05 -15.59
C VAL A 36 14.71 5.57 -15.54
N HIS A 37 14.28 4.82 -14.52
CA HIS A 37 14.73 3.45 -14.27
C HIS A 37 13.57 2.52 -13.86
N PRO A 38 13.38 1.36 -14.52
CA PRO A 38 12.32 0.40 -14.17
C PRO A 38 12.70 -0.58 -13.05
N GLU A 39 13.94 -0.52 -12.52
CA GLU A 39 14.48 -1.52 -11.60
C GLU A 39 13.84 -1.47 -10.21
N GLN A 40 13.08 -2.52 -9.89
CA GLN A 40 12.29 -2.63 -8.65
C GLN A 40 13.15 -2.74 -7.39
N PHE A 41 14.35 -3.30 -7.48
CA PHE A 41 15.23 -3.50 -6.33
C PHE A 41 15.83 -2.20 -5.82
N ILE A 42 16.36 -1.38 -6.74
CA ILE A 42 17.01 -0.11 -6.38
C ILE A 42 16.00 0.83 -5.74
N ILE A 43 14.80 0.96 -6.32
CA ILE A 43 13.77 1.83 -5.75
C ILE A 43 13.28 1.34 -4.38
N THR A 44 13.27 0.03 -4.15
CA THR A 44 12.96 -0.55 -2.84
C THR A 44 14.01 -0.19 -1.80
N ALA A 45 15.29 -0.30 -2.16
CA ALA A 45 16.39 0.10 -1.30
C ALA A 45 16.35 1.60 -0.98
N ILE A 46 16.08 2.45 -1.98
CA ILE A 46 15.96 3.91 -1.81
C ILE A 46 14.82 4.25 -0.85
N ILE A 47 13.61 3.72 -1.04
CA ILE A 47 12.48 4.01 -0.15
C ILE A 47 12.76 3.49 1.26
N THR A 48 13.30 2.28 1.40
CA THR A 48 13.63 1.71 2.71
C THR A 48 14.65 2.58 3.44
N LEU A 49 15.70 3.02 2.74
CA LEU A 49 16.71 3.90 3.30
C LEU A 49 16.13 5.27 3.66
N ALA A 50 15.29 5.86 2.80
CA ALA A 50 14.68 7.16 3.04
C ALA A 50 13.74 7.14 4.27
N VAL A 51 12.93 6.10 4.42
CA VAL A 51 12.09 5.91 5.61
C VAL A 51 12.97 5.69 6.85
N TRP A 52 14.01 4.85 6.75
CA TRP A 52 14.93 4.62 7.87
C TRP A 52 15.63 5.91 8.33
N LEU A 53 16.15 6.71 7.39
CA LEU A 53 16.77 8.00 7.69
C LEU A 53 15.78 8.96 8.33
N SER A 54 14.57 9.04 7.79
CA SER A 54 13.50 9.90 8.32
C SER A 54 13.14 9.50 9.75
N ARG A 55 12.94 8.21 10.01
CA ARG A 55 12.67 7.71 11.37
C ARG A 55 13.80 8.01 12.33
N ARG A 56 15.04 7.72 11.93
CA ARG A 56 16.21 7.84 12.80
C ARG A 56 16.55 9.29 13.13
N PHE A 57 16.57 10.16 12.12
CA PHE A 57 17.11 11.53 12.26
C PHE A 57 16.02 12.58 12.39
N LEU A 58 14.90 12.44 11.68
CA LEU A 58 13.82 13.41 11.73
C LEU A 58 12.88 13.12 12.91
N ASP A 59 12.37 11.91 13.00
CA ASP A 59 11.37 11.54 14.02
C ASP A 59 12.01 11.14 15.35
N ARG A 60 13.32 10.88 15.36
CA ARG A 60 14.08 10.36 16.51
C ARG A 60 13.49 9.08 17.09
N GLN A 61 12.92 8.24 16.22
CA GLN A 61 12.31 6.97 16.58
C GLN A 61 13.06 5.80 15.95
N SER A 62 12.85 4.61 16.51
CA SER A 62 13.43 3.40 15.95
C SER A 62 12.68 2.99 14.67
N PHE A 63 13.37 2.33 13.74
CA PHE A 63 12.74 1.73 12.57
C PHE A 63 11.80 0.57 12.94
N ARG A 64 12.08 -0.11 14.05
CA ARG A 64 11.27 -1.23 14.57
C ARG A 64 9.88 -0.81 15.03
N SER A 65 9.71 0.45 15.44
CA SER A 65 8.40 0.94 15.91
C SER A 65 7.39 1.17 14.78
N LEU A 66 7.70 0.72 13.56
CA LEU A 66 6.77 0.66 12.43
C LEU A 66 6.00 -0.68 12.39
N GLY A 67 6.06 -1.49 13.45
CA GLY A 67 5.39 -2.79 13.54
C GLY A 67 6.19 -3.97 12.97
N LEU A 68 7.46 -3.77 12.59
CA LEU A 68 8.28 -4.82 11.93
C LEU A 68 8.68 -5.97 12.85
N ASN A 69 8.53 -5.84 14.16
CA ASN A 69 8.96 -6.83 15.15
C ASN A 69 7.79 -7.59 15.81
N ASP A 70 6.56 -7.18 15.54
CA ASP A 70 5.36 -7.65 16.23
C ASP A 70 4.63 -8.67 15.35
N TRP A 71 5.34 -9.72 14.93
CA TRP A 71 4.76 -10.75 14.07
C TRP A 71 3.68 -11.53 14.82
N ASN A 72 2.46 -11.48 14.30
CA ASN A 72 1.34 -12.30 14.74
C ASN A 72 0.77 -13.07 13.52
N PRO A 73 0.67 -14.41 13.56
CA PRO A 73 0.05 -15.17 12.48
C PRO A 73 -1.42 -14.79 12.23
N ASP A 74 -2.13 -14.30 13.25
CA ASP A 74 -3.51 -13.84 13.08
C ASP A 74 -3.57 -12.61 12.17
N ASP A 75 -2.57 -11.74 12.20
CA ASP A 75 -2.50 -10.56 11.31
C ASP A 75 -2.35 -10.98 9.84
N LEU A 76 -1.70 -12.11 9.57
CA LEU A 76 -1.62 -12.66 8.21
C LEU A 76 -2.99 -13.17 7.73
N VAL A 77 -3.71 -13.88 8.59
CA VAL A 77 -5.07 -14.34 8.28
C VAL A 77 -5.99 -13.14 8.08
N ASN A 78 -5.91 -12.16 8.97
CA ASN A 78 -6.73 -10.95 8.92
C ASN A 78 -6.44 -10.13 7.67
N GLY A 79 -5.16 -9.96 7.30
CA GLY A 79 -4.75 -9.32 6.06
C GLY A 79 -5.26 -10.06 4.82
N PHE A 80 -5.22 -11.39 4.83
CA PHE A 80 -5.75 -12.21 3.74
C PHE A 80 -7.27 -12.07 3.61
N VAL A 81 -8.00 -12.13 4.73
CA VAL A 81 -9.46 -11.94 4.79
C VAL A 81 -9.85 -10.54 4.31
N ALA A 82 -9.11 -9.52 4.76
CA ALA A 82 -9.31 -8.12 4.37
C ALA A 82 -9.09 -7.87 2.86
N LEU A 83 -8.33 -8.73 2.18
CA LEU A 83 -8.16 -8.69 0.73
C LEU A 83 -9.22 -9.53 -0.02
N VAL A 84 -9.41 -10.78 0.40
CA VAL A 84 -10.23 -11.76 -0.33
C VAL A 84 -11.71 -11.41 -0.28
N ILE A 85 -12.24 -10.99 0.87
CA ILE A 85 -13.67 -10.68 0.99
C ILE A 85 -14.08 -9.56 0.04
N PRO A 86 -13.42 -8.38 0.03
CA PRO A 86 -13.74 -7.31 -0.91
C PRO A 86 -13.61 -7.74 -2.37
N LEU A 87 -12.57 -8.51 -2.69
CA LEU A 87 -12.33 -8.99 -4.05
C LEU A 87 -13.48 -9.89 -4.52
N VAL A 88 -13.89 -10.86 -3.71
CA VAL A 88 -15.01 -11.76 -4.00
C VAL A 88 -16.30 -10.97 -4.17
N ILE A 89 -16.61 -10.03 -3.28
CA ILE A 89 -17.82 -9.21 -3.36
C ILE A 89 -17.85 -8.42 -4.66
N VAL A 90 -16.76 -7.73 -5.01
CA VAL A 90 -16.69 -6.93 -6.24
C VAL A 90 -16.83 -7.82 -7.48
N SER A 91 -16.13 -8.96 -7.51
CA SER A 91 -16.25 -9.91 -8.62
C SER A 91 -17.66 -10.48 -8.77
N LEU A 92 -18.34 -10.79 -7.65
CA LEU A 92 -19.72 -11.26 -7.67
C LEU A 92 -20.68 -10.19 -8.20
N VAL A 93 -20.54 -8.94 -7.75
CA VAL A 93 -21.35 -7.82 -8.26
C VAL A 93 -21.15 -7.67 -9.76
N GLN A 94 -19.91 -7.67 -10.25
CA GLN A 94 -19.62 -7.56 -11.68
C GLN A 94 -20.21 -8.72 -12.49
N TRP A 95 -20.19 -9.94 -11.93
CA TRP A 95 -20.79 -11.09 -12.59
C TRP A 95 -22.33 -11.00 -12.63
N LEU A 96 -22.96 -10.63 -11.50
CA LEU A 96 -24.41 -10.52 -11.39
C LEU A 96 -25.00 -9.38 -12.24
N THR A 97 -24.27 -8.28 -12.44
CA THR A 97 -24.70 -7.17 -13.31
C THR A 97 -24.41 -7.43 -14.80
N GLY A 98 -23.81 -8.57 -15.14
CA GLY A 98 -23.39 -8.89 -16.51
C GLY A 98 -22.18 -8.09 -17.00
N TRP A 99 -21.51 -7.34 -16.13
CA TRP A 99 -20.28 -6.60 -16.46
C TRP A 99 -19.06 -7.52 -16.61
N ALA A 100 -19.10 -8.70 -15.98
CA ALA A 100 -18.11 -9.76 -16.13
C ALA A 100 -18.79 -11.08 -16.51
N THR A 101 -18.14 -11.86 -17.39
CA THR A 101 -18.58 -13.19 -17.77
C THR A 101 -17.48 -14.20 -17.47
N LEU A 102 -17.87 -15.36 -16.96
CA LEU A 102 -16.93 -16.44 -16.68
C LEU A 102 -16.64 -17.19 -17.99
N LYS A 103 -15.41 -17.06 -18.51
CA LYS A 103 -14.99 -17.71 -19.78
C LYS A 103 -14.40 -19.11 -19.60
N GLY A 104 -14.22 -19.56 -18.36
CA GLY A 104 -13.61 -20.85 -18.02
C GLY A 104 -12.62 -20.71 -16.87
N TRP A 105 -12.00 -21.83 -16.48
CA TRP A 105 -11.00 -21.87 -15.42
C TRP A 105 -9.60 -21.79 -16.01
N GLY A 106 -8.81 -20.79 -15.58
CA GLY A 106 -7.38 -20.61 -15.85
C GLY A 106 -6.82 -21.24 -17.14
N MET A 107 -6.38 -22.50 -17.05
CA MET A 107 -5.70 -23.22 -18.13
C MET A 107 -6.65 -23.71 -19.24
N ASP A 108 -7.90 -24.05 -18.90
CA ASP A 108 -8.92 -24.46 -19.87
C ASP A 108 -9.28 -23.29 -20.79
N ALA A 109 -9.41 -22.10 -20.22
CA ALA A 109 -9.65 -20.87 -20.98
C ALA A 109 -8.46 -20.48 -21.88
N ALA A 110 -7.25 -20.97 -21.56
CA ALA A 110 -6.03 -20.75 -22.33
C ALA A 110 -5.70 -21.89 -23.31
N GLY A 111 -6.52 -22.95 -23.35
CA GLY A 111 -6.30 -24.14 -24.19
C GLY A 111 -5.06 -24.96 -23.79
N ARG A 112 -4.66 -24.93 -22.51
CA ARG A 112 -3.46 -25.61 -22.00
C ARG A 112 -3.84 -26.70 -21.00
N THR A 113 -3.20 -27.87 -21.12
CA THR A 113 -3.39 -29.01 -20.20
C THR A 113 -2.38 -29.05 -19.06
N TYR A 114 -1.28 -28.28 -19.15
CA TYR A 114 -0.24 -28.19 -18.13
C TYR A 114 0.34 -26.79 -18.06
N LEU A 115 0.90 -26.44 -16.89
CA LEU A 115 1.65 -25.20 -16.66
C LEU A 115 3.05 -25.37 -17.26
N PRO A 116 3.43 -24.63 -18.32
CA PRO A 116 4.78 -24.68 -18.86
C PRO A 116 5.80 -24.18 -17.83
N SER A 117 7.02 -24.73 -17.86
CA SER A 117 8.09 -24.31 -16.94
C SER A 117 8.42 -22.81 -17.05
N GLU A 118 8.21 -22.22 -18.22
CA GLU A 118 8.37 -20.78 -18.48
C GLU A 118 7.32 -19.95 -17.71
N MET A 119 6.12 -20.48 -17.47
CA MET A 119 5.10 -19.82 -16.65
C MET A 119 5.46 -19.84 -15.16
N LEU A 120 6.15 -20.87 -14.67
CA LEU A 120 6.63 -20.89 -13.28
C LEU A 120 7.66 -19.79 -13.03
N GLY A 121 8.57 -19.57 -13.99
CA GLY A 121 9.50 -18.45 -13.96
C GLY A 121 8.76 -17.10 -13.92
N GLY A 122 7.76 -16.93 -14.79
CA GLY A 122 6.92 -15.72 -14.81
C GLY A 122 6.15 -15.47 -13.51
N LEU A 123 5.56 -16.53 -12.91
CA LEU A 123 4.86 -16.44 -11.63
C LEU A 123 5.80 -16.07 -10.49
N PHE A 124 6.98 -16.68 -10.44
CA PHE A 124 7.99 -16.35 -9.43
C PHE A 124 8.46 -14.90 -9.57
N SER A 125 8.75 -14.44 -10.79
CA SER A 125 9.11 -13.04 -11.03
C SER A 125 7.99 -12.08 -10.64
N ALA A 126 6.74 -12.40 -10.97
CA ALA A 126 5.58 -11.60 -10.58
C ALA A 126 5.43 -11.53 -9.05
N PHE A 127 5.61 -12.66 -8.36
CA PHE A 127 5.57 -12.73 -6.90
C PHE A 127 6.66 -11.85 -6.26
N VAL A 128 7.90 -11.93 -6.74
CA VAL A 128 9.01 -11.10 -6.24
C VAL A 128 8.74 -9.61 -6.47
N ILE A 129 8.31 -9.23 -7.68
CA ILE A 129 8.02 -7.82 -8.01
C ILE A 129 6.84 -7.29 -7.18
N ALA A 130 5.79 -8.08 -7.03
CA ALA A 130 4.63 -7.72 -6.20
C ALA A 130 5.03 -7.60 -4.72
N GLY A 131 5.85 -8.52 -4.20
CA GLY A 131 6.35 -8.47 -2.82
C GLY A 131 7.20 -7.22 -2.54
N LEU A 132 8.09 -6.85 -3.46
CA LEU A 132 8.87 -5.60 -3.34
C LEU A 132 7.98 -4.36 -3.38
N THR A 133 6.92 -4.39 -4.20
CA THR A 133 5.94 -3.30 -4.28
C THR A 133 5.15 -3.17 -2.99
N ALA A 134 4.60 -4.28 -2.50
CA ALA A 134 3.89 -4.34 -1.22
C ALA A 134 4.77 -3.85 -0.06
N TRP A 135 6.04 -4.28 0.00
CA TRP A 135 6.97 -3.80 1.02
C TRP A 135 7.11 -2.27 1.03
N ARG A 136 7.33 -1.66 -0.14
CA ARG A 136 7.49 -0.19 -0.24
C ARG A 136 6.22 0.54 0.16
N GLU A 137 5.08 0.05 -0.30
CA GLU A 137 3.78 0.66 -0.01
C GLU A 137 3.44 0.55 1.48
N GLU A 138 3.60 -0.64 2.06
CA GLU A 138 3.37 -0.87 3.48
C GLU A 138 4.28 0.02 4.33
N LEU A 139 5.59 0.01 4.03
CA LEU A 139 6.59 0.76 4.81
C LEU A 139 6.34 2.28 4.75
N LEU A 140 6.01 2.82 3.58
CA LEU A 140 5.84 4.26 3.38
C LEU A 140 4.47 4.74 3.86
N PHE A 141 3.38 4.05 3.50
CA PHE A 141 2.02 4.55 3.71
C PHE A 141 1.44 4.12 5.06
N ARG A 142 1.54 2.84 5.42
CA ARG A 142 0.99 2.31 6.68
C ARG A 142 1.99 2.38 7.82
N GLY A 143 3.26 2.15 7.54
CA GLY A 143 4.36 2.34 8.46
C GLY A 143 4.58 3.83 8.75
N TYR A 144 5.21 4.56 7.83
CA TYR A 144 5.69 5.91 8.11
C TYR A 144 4.60 6.99 8.12
N LEU A 145 3.81 7.09 7.06
CA LEU A 145 2.83 8.17 6.88
C LEU A 145 1.69 8.05 7.90
N LEU A 146 1.04 6.88 8.00
CA LEU A 146 -0.09 6.66 8.89
C LEU A 146 0.30 6.80 10.38
N ASP A 147 1.37 6.14 10.84
CA ASP A 147 1.84 6.26 12.25
C ASP A 147 2.02 7.73 12.65
N ASN A 148 2.70 8.51 11.81
CA ASN A 148 2.95 9.91 12.09
C ASN A 148 1.68 10.78 12.00
N LEU A 149 0.78 10.53 11.04
CA LEU A 149 -0.49 11.25 10.94
C LEU A 149 -1.43 10.94 12.11
N GLN A 150 -1.50 9.69 12.55
CA GLN A 150 -2.32 9.29 13.69
C GLN A 150 -1.88 10.00 14.98
N ARG A 151 -0.57 10.14 15.18
CA ARG A 151 0.00 10.88 16.32
C ARG A 151 -0.30 12.38 16.27
N GLY A 152 -0.34 12.98 15.08
CA GLY A 152 -0.56 14.43 14.92
C GLY A 152 -2.03 14.84 14.86
N THR A 153 -2.91 13.99 14.31
CA THR A 153 -4.29 14.34 13.95
C THR A 153 -5.36 13.47 14.61
N GLY A 154 -4.94 12.41 15.31
CA GLY A 154 -5.81 11.35 15.81
C GLY A 154 -6.00 10.24 14.79
N TRP A 155 -6.49 9.09 15.28
CA TRP A 155 -6.58 7.86 14.50
C TRP A 155 -7.44 8.01 13.23
N LEU A 156 -8.63 8.61 13.36
CA LEU A 156 -9.60 8.75 12.28
C LEU A 156 -9.07 9.62 11.15
N TRP A 157 -8.56 10.81 11.48
CA TRP A 157 -8.00 11.73 10.48
C TRP A 157 -6.72 11.18 9.86
N GLY A 158 -5.90 10.45 10.62
CA GLY A 158 -4.73 9.78 10.08
C GLY A 158 -5.08 8.79 8.97
N ILE A 159 -6.13 7.99 9.16
CA ILE A 159 -6.62 7.03 8.16
C ILE A 159 -7.16 7.75 6.92
N ILE A 160 -8.01 8.78 7.12
CA ILE A 160 -8.61 9.52 6.00
C ILE A 160 -7.51 10.17 5.16
N LEU A 161 -6.58 10.88 5.79
CA LEU A 161 -5.51 11.60 5.11
C LEU A 161 -4.53 10.65 4.42
N SER A 162 -4.14 9.55 5.07
CA SER A 162 -3.24 8.57 4.44
C SER A 162 -3.91 7.89 3.24
N SER A 163 -5.21 7.57 3.34
CA SER A 163 -5.98 6.92 2.26
C SER A 163 -6.15 7.82 1.06
N ILE A 164 -6.46 9.11 1.28
CA ILE A 164 -6.55 10.11 0.20
C ILE A 164 -5.20 10.23 -0.51
N PHE A 165 -4.11 10.34 0.25
CA PHE A 165 -2.78 10.49 -0.30
C PHE A 165 -2.35 9.25 -1.10
N PHE A 166 -2.61 8.05 -0.58
CA PHE A 166 -2.34 6.79 -1.27
C PHE A 166 -3.14 6.64 -2.57
N GLY A 167 -4.45 6.93 -2.53
CA GLY A 167 -5.33 6.86 -3.69
C GLY A 167 -4.96 7.87 -4.78
N PHE A 168 -4.61 9.10 -4.39
CA PHE A 168 -4.17 10.13 -5.33
C PHE A 168 -2.88 9.73 -6.06
N LEU A 169 -1.93 9.11 -5.37
CA LEU A 169 -0.71 8.60 -6.01
C LEU A 169 -0.98 7.46 -6.96
N HIS A 170 -1.92 6.58 -6.65
CA HIS A 170 -2.35 5.53 -7.58
C HIS A 170 -2.94 6.12 -8.87
N ILE A 171 -3.69 7.21 -8.80
CA ILE A 171 -4.21 7.89 -9.99
C ILE A 171 -3.07 8.47 -10.84
N ILE A 172 -2.12 9.18 -10.22
CA ILE A 172 -1.01 9.81 -10.94
C ILE A 172 -0.04 8.79 -11.55
N LEU A 173 0.31 7.77 -10.77
CA LEU A 173 1.31 6.76 -11.16
C LEU A 173 0.77 5.72 -12.14
N THR A 174 -0.54 5.73 -12.39
CA THR A 174 -1.22 4.79 -13.28
C THR A 174 -2.15 5.52 -14.26
N PRO A 175 -1.64 6.44 -15.12
CA PRO A 175 -2.48 7.26 -16.01
C PRO A 175 -3.37 6.43 -16.96
N ASN A 176 -2.94 5.21 -17.28
CA ASN A 176 -3.59 4.31 -18.23
C ASN A 176 -4.70 3.46 -17.58
N ALA A 177 -4.90 3.56 -16.26
CA ALA A 177 -5.81 2.76 -15.45
C ALA A 177 -7.20 3.40 -15.26
N PHE A 178 -7.56 4.38 -16.08
CA PHE A 178 -8.65 5.30 -15.81
C PHE A 178 -10.07 4.69 -15.97
N SER A 179 -10.25 3.62 -16.74
CA SER A 179 -11.60 3.25 -17.23
C SER A 179 -12.23 2.00 -16.60
N LEU A 180 -11.47 1.08 -16.01
CA LEU A 180 -12.02 -0.11 -15.32
C LEU A 180 -11.36 -0.40 -13.96
N THR A 181 -10.10 0.01 -13.79
CA THR A 181 -9.28 -0.31 -12.62
C THR A 181 -9.43 0.67 -11.47
N LEU A 182 -9.89 1.90 -11.69
CA LEU A 182 -10.01 2.93 -10.65
C LEU A 182 -11.11 2.59 -9.62
N ALA A 183 -12.31 2.21 -10.08
CA ALA A 183 -13.40 1.83 -9.18
C ALA A 183 -13.07 0.56 -8.39
N GLN A 184 -12.41 -0.42 -9.02
CA GLN A 184 -11.96 -1.63 -8.34
C GLN A 184 -10.84 -1.34 -7.33
N GLN A 185 -9.83 -0.54 -7.69
CA GLN A 185 -8.72 -0.19 -6.80
C GLN A 185 -9.20 0.64 -5.62
N ILE A 186 -10.04 1.67 -5.82
CA ILE A 186 -10.61 2.46 -4.72
C ILE A 186 -11.47 1.57 -3.81
N SER A 187 -12.28 0.67 -4.37
CA SER A 187 -13.12 -0.23 -3.58
C SER A 187 -12.28 -1.20 -2.75
N ILE A 188 -11.25 -1.83 -3.34
CA ILE A 188 -10.37 -2.76 -2.64
C ILE A 188 -9.56 -2.04 -1.56
N VAL A 189 -9.00 -0.86 -1.84
CA VAL A 189 -8.23 -0.08 -0.86
C VAL A 189 -9.12 0.41 0.28
N THR A 190 -10.31 0.91 -0.03
CA THR A 190 -11.25 1.40 1.00
C THR A 190 -11.77 0.25 1.85
N LEU A 191 -12.18 -0.86 1.25
CA LEU A 191 -12.72 -2.02 1.97
C LEU A 191 -11.65 -2.76 2.75
N SER A 192 -10.42 -2.90 2.24
CA SER A 192 -9.30 -3.51 3.00
C SER A 192 -8.82 -2.62 4.14
N SER A 193 -8.84 -1.30 3.96
CA SER A 193 -8.55 -0.35 5.05
C SER A 193 -9.63 -0.37 6.13
N LEU A 194 -10.89 -0.61 5.76
CA LEU A 194 -11.99 -0.83 6.71
C LEU A 194 -11.94 -2.21 7.38
N ALA A 195 -11.60 -3.27 6.63
CA ALA A 195 -11.50 -4.61 7.17
C ALA A 195 -10.33 -4.77 8.15
N GLY A 196 -9.19 -4.14 7.87
CA GLY A 196 -8.07 -4.03 8.82
C GLY A 196 -8.34 -3.14 10.04
N LEU A 197 -9.53 -2.55 10.18
CA LEU A 197 -9.99 -1.84 11.39
C LEU A 197 -10.89 -2.69 12.29
N VAL A 198 -11.46 -3.79 11.77
CA VAL A 198 -12.40 -4.67 12.48
C VAL A 198 -11.69 -5.91 13.05
N LEU A 199 -10.48 -6.19 12.57
CA LEU A 199 -9.62 -7.30 12.96
C LEU A 199 -8.40 -6.77 13.71
#